data_AF-A0A060BIU6-F1
#
_entry.id   AF-A0A060BIU6-F1
#
_cell.length_a   1.000
_cell.length_b   1.000
_cell.length_c   1.000
_cell.angle_alpha   90.00
_cell.angle_beta   90.00
_cell.angle_gamma   90.00
#
_symmetry.space_group_name_H-M   'P 1'
#
loop_
_entity.id
_entity.type
_entity.pdbx_description
1 polymer ?
#
loop_
_entity_poly.entity_id
_entity_poly.type
_entity_poly.pdbx_seq_one_letter_code
_entity_poly.pdbx_strand_id
1 'polypeptide(L)' 'MSLPREFVFGAATAAYQIEGGVGEDGRIASIWDTFSHTPGAVLNGDT' A
#
# COMPACT_ATOMS: atom_id res chain seq x y z
N MET A 1 32.69 13.45 -0.54
CA MET A 1 31.62 13.28 0.47
C MET A 1 31.23 11.81 0.48
N SER A 2 31.28 11.14 1.63
CA SER A 2 30.99 9.70 1.78
C SER A 2 30.01 9.48 2.94
N LEU A 3 29.14 8.49 2.81
CA LEU A 3 28.22 8.10 3.88
C LEU A 3 28.97 7.34 5.00
N PRO A 4 28.46 7.36 6.25
CA PRO A 4 28.99 6.53 7.35
C PRO A 4 28.99 5.04 6.99
N ARG A 5 29.87 4.26 7.63
CA ARG A 5 29.97 2.80 7.38
C ARG A 5 28.69 2.06 7.77
N GLU A 6 27.95 2.61 8.72
CA GLU A 6 26.74 2.07 9.30
C GLU A 6 25.47 2.51 8.53
N PHE A 7 25.63 3.26 7.43
CA PHE A 7 24.49 3.66 6.62
C PHE A 7 23.86 2.44 5.94
N VAL A 8 22.58 2.22 6.20
CA VAL A 8 21.82 1.13 5.59
C VAL A 8 20.99 1.68 4.43
N PHE A 9 21.25 1.18 3.24
CA PHE A 9 20.36 1.36 2.11
C PHE A 9 19.20 0.37 2.21
N GLY A 10 18.01 0.84 1.89
CA GLY A 10 16.81 0.02 1.85
C GLY A 10 15.72 0.64 1.01
N ALA A 11 14.63 -0.09 0.89
CA ALA A 11 13.38 0.35 0.28
C ALA A 11 12.22 -0.02 1.21
N ALA A 12 11.08 0.65 1.03
CA ALA A 12 9.88 0.41 1.81
C ALA A 12 8.65 0.36 0.89
N THR A 13 7.64 -0.38 1.31
CA THR A 13 6.34 -0.49 0.67
C THR A 13 5.23 -0.42 1.73
N ALA A 14 3.97 -0.39 1.31
CA ALA A 14 2.82 -0.53 2.18
C ALA A 14 1.87 -1.61 1.65
N ALA A 15 1.26 -2.36 2.56
CA ALA A 15 0.46 -3.54 2.25
C ALA A 15 -0.58 -3.31 1.15
N TYR A 16 -1.50 -2.36 1.34
CA TYR A 16 -2.56 -2.07 0.37
C TYR A 16 -2.04 -1.65 -1.01
N GLN A 17 -0.82 -1.10 -1.10
CA GLN A 17 -0.25 -0.64 -2.36
C GLN A 17 0.35 -1.76 -3.21
N ILE A 18 0.68 -2.93 -2.63
CA ILE A 18 1.48 -3.96 -3.30
C ILE A 18 0.97 -5.39 -3.12
N GLU A 19 0.18 -5.70 -2.10
CA GLU A 19 -0.19 -7.08 -1.78
C GLU A 19 -1.33 -7.62 -2.65
N GLY A 20 -2.42 -6.85 -2.83
CA GLY A 20 -3.66 -7.38 -3.41
C GLY A 20 -4.39 -8.33 -2.44
N GLY A 21 -4.94 -9.44 -2.95
CA GLY A 21 -5.56 -10.49 -2.12
C GLY A 21 -6.78 -10.04 -1.31
N VAL A 22 -7.54 -9.05 -1.80
CA VAL A 22 -8.73 -8.55 -1.12
C VAL A 22 -9.78 -9.66 -1.03
N GLY A 23 -10.11 -10.08 0.20
CA GLY A 23 -11.09 -11.14 0.49
C GLY A 23 -10.51 -12.55 0.60
N GLU A 24 -9.20 -12.71 0.43
CA GLU A 24 -8.52 -13.99 0.60
C GLU A 24 -8.11 -14.23 2.07
N ASP A 25 -7.92 -15.49 2.44
CA ASP A 25 -7.28 -15.94 3.68
C ASP A 25 -7.76 -15.27 4.98
N GLY A 26 -9.04 -14.90 5.03
CA GLY A 26 -9.65 -14.28 6.21
C GLY A 26 -9.29 -12.81 6.42
N ARG A 27 -8.71 -12.13 5.41
CA ARG A 27 -8.49 -10.67 5.45
C ARG A 27 -9.82 -9.94 5.64
N ILE A 28 -9.85 -9.02 6.60
CA ILE A 28 -10.99 -8.11 6.85
C ILE A 28 -10.70 -6.76 6.19
N ALA A 29 -11.75 -6.10 5.71
CA ALA A 29 -11.65 -4.81 5.04
C ALA A 29 -11.02 -3.73 5.92
N SER A 30 -10.09 -2.97 5.33
CA SER A 30 -9.56 -1.73 5.87
C SER A 30 -10.39 -0.53 5.38
N ILE A 31 -10.09 0.67 5.89
CA ILE A 31 -10.72 1.90 5.40
C ILE A 31 -10.38 2.18 3.93
N TRP A 32 -9.22 1.73 3.44
CA TRP A 32 -8.81 1.93 2.05
C TRP A 32 -9.66 1.12 1.08
N ASP A 33 -10.10 -0.08 1.47
CA ASP A 33 -11.05 -0.87 0.68
C ASP A 33 -12.37 -0.10 0.48
N THR A 34 -12.87 0.56 1.53
CA THR A 34 -14.10 1.35 1.42
C THR A 34 -13.89 2.64 0.63
N PHE A 35 -12.79 3.34 0.89
CA PHE A 35 -12.48 4.61 0.25
C PHE A 35 -12.23 4.44 -1.26
N SER A 36 -11.46 3.44 -1.67
CA SER A 36 -11.13 3.24 -3.08
C SER A 36 -12.35 2.89 -3.94
N HIS A 37 -13.34 2.21 -3.36
CA HIS A 37 -14.62 1.90 -4.01
C HIS A 37 -15.61 3.09 -4.02
N THR A 38 -15.25 4.25 -3.48
CA THR A 38 -16.07 5.46 -3.55
C THR A 38 -15.83 6.16 -4.90
N PRO A 39 -16.85 6.33 -5.76
CA PRO A 39 -16.67 6.95 -7.08
C PRO A 39 -16.04 8.35 -6.99
N GLY A 40 -14.96 8.57 -7.73
CA GLY A 40 -14.23 9.85 -7.76
C GLY A 40 -13.27 10.09 -6.58
N ALA A 41 -13.17 9.17 -5.63
CA ALA A 41 -12.24 9.27 -4.50
C ALA A 41 -10.78 8.93 -4.88
N VAL A 42 -10.59 8.08 -5.89
CA VAL A 42 -9.29 7.71 -6.44
C VAL A 42 -9.19 8.16 -7.89
N LEU A 43 -8.08 8.81 -8.25
CA LEU A 43 -7.79 9.17 -9.64
C LEU A 43 -7.71 7.90 -10.48
N ASN A 44 -8.40 7.88 -11.63
CA ASN A 44 -8.57 6.70 -12.51
C ASN A 44 -9.45 5.57 -11.93
N GLY A 45 -9.95 5.70 -10.69
CA GLY A 45 -10.85 4.71 -10.10
C GLY A 45 -10.19 3.39 -9.72
N ASP A 46 -8.89 3.41 -9.43
CA ASP A 46 -8.17 2.22 -8.96
C ASP A 46 -8.68 1.79 -7.57
N THR A 47 -8.84 0.47 -7.38
CA THR A 47 -9.37 -0.14 -6.15
C THR A 47 -8.41 -1.11 -5.51
#